data_AF-A0A9D6NXR4-F1
#
_entry.id   AF-A0A9D6NXR4-F1
#
_cell.length_a   1.000
_cell.length_b   1.000
_cell.length_c   1.000
_cell.angle_alpha   90.00
_cell.angle_beta   90.00
_cell.angle_gamma   90.00
#
_symmetry.space_group_name_H-M   'P 1'
#
loop_
_entity.id
_entity.type
_entity.pdbx_description
1 polymer ?
#
loop_
_entity_poly.entity_id
_entity_poly.type
_entity_poly.pdbx_seq_one_letter_code
_entity_poly.pdbx_strand_id
1 'polypeptide(L)' 'EIDRLQFLTKYHSGFTLAKLDLKLRGAGELYGIKQHGRFPVRLKHFWSRKIFTLAKNQARRLITKNRPLAETIASRLSA' A
#
# COMPACT_ATOMS: atom_id res chain seq x y z
N GLU A 1 23.22 -3.25 5.67
CA GLU A 1 23.02 -3.65 7.09
C GLU A 1 23.51 -2.60 8.09
N ILE A 2 24.60 -1.88 7.81
CA ILE A 2 25.14 -0.80 8.65
C ILE A 2 24.07 0.23 9.04
N ASP A 3 23.21 0.65 8.11
CA ASP A 3 22.14 1.61 8.38
C ASP A 3 21.14 1.15 9.46
N ARG A 4 20.86 -0.15 9.55
CA ARG A 4 19.93 -0.69 10.56
C ARG A 4 20.55 -0.64 11.96
N LEU A 5 21.83 -0.97 12.07
CA LEU A 5 22.58 -0.86 13.33
C LEU A 5 22.68 0.59 13.79
N GLN A 6 22.93 1.52 12.86
CA GLN A 6 22.94 2.95 13.17
C GLN A 6 21.58 3.47 13.64
N PHE A 7 20.47 2.96 13.08
CA PHE A 7 19.15 3.34 13.56
C PHE A 7 18.85 2.79 14.96
N LEU A 8 19.31 1.56 15.27
CA LEU A 8 19.18 0.98 16.60
C LEU A 8 19.93 1.77 17.67
N THR A 9 21.11 2.33 17.36
CA THR A 9 21.85 3.17 18.32
C THR A 9 21.25 4.57 18.47
N LYS A 10 20.58 5.08 17.43
CA LYS A 10 20.04 6.44 17.42
C LYS A 10 18.61 6.55 17.96
N TYR A 11 17.74 5.56 17.71
CA TYR A 11 16.32 5.64 18.03
C TYR A 11 15.93 4.63 19.10
N HIS A 12 15.26 5.11 20.14
CA HIS A 12 14.94 4.32 21.34
C HIS A 12 13.45 3.92 21.38
N SER A 13 12.69 4.27 20.33
CA SER A 13 11.28 3.95 20.19
C SER A 13 11.10 2.82 19.19
N GLY A 14 10.52 1.71 19.65
CA GLY A 14 10.21 0.54 18.80
C GLY A 14 9.34 0.89 17.59
N PHE A 15 8.38 1.81 17.75
CA PHE A 15 7.56 2.29 16.62
C PHE A 15 8.38 3.06 15.58
N THR A 16 9.35 3.86 16.02
CA THR A 16 10.21 4.62 15.11
C THR A 16 11.13 3.68 14.33
N LEU A 17 11.73 2.72 15.03
CA LEU A 17 12.55 1.68 14.43
C LEU A 17 11.76 0.85 13.41
N ALA A 18 10.54 0.41 13.75
CA ALA A 18 9.67 -0.34 12.84
C ALA A 18 9.35 0.43 11.55
N LYS A 19 9.13 1.76 11.63
CA LYS A 19 8.90 2.59 10.44
C LYS A 19 10.13 2.70 9.54
N LEU A 20 11.31 2.87 10.15
CA LEU A 20 12.58 2.94 9.41
C LEU A 20 12.93 1.60 8.78
N ASP A 21 12.69 0.52 9.50
CA ASP A 21 12.89 -0.85 9.06
C ASP A 21 11.95 -1.20 7.90
N LEU A 22 10.67 -0.82 7.98
CA LEU A 22 9.72 -0.94 6.86
C LEU A 22 10.18 -0.15 5.62
N LYS A 23 10.78 1.03 5.81
CA LYS A 23 11.30 1.85 4.70
C LYS A 23 12.52 1.21 4.04
N LEU A 24 13.43 0.62 4.82
CA LEU A 24 14.65 -0.03 4.32
C LEU A 24 14.40 -1.43 3.75
N ARG A 25 13.69 -2.28 4.50
CA ARG A 25 13.37 -3.66 4.11
C ARG A 25 12.30 -3.71 3.01
N GLY A 26 11.40 -2.73 3.01
CA GLY A 26 10.21 -2.72 2.16
C GLY A 26 9.08 -3.60 2.73
N ALA A 27 7.87 -3.35 2.25
CA ALA A 27 6.64 -3.97 2.75
C ALA A 27 6.39 -5.41 2.26
N GLY A 28 7.21 -5.93 1.34
CA GLY A 28 6.91 -7.20 0.68
C GLY A 28 5.72 -7.09 -0.26
N GLU A 29 4.98 -8.19 -0.42
CA GLU A 29 3.77 -8.32 -1.25
C GLU A 29 2.51 -8.28 -0.38
N LEU A 30 1.56 -7.37 -0.68
CA LEU A 30 0.30 -7.28 0.07
C LEU A 30 -0.61 -8.51 -0.06
N TYR A 31 -0.62 -9.15 -1.22
CA TYR A 31 -1.44 -10.34 -1.51
C TYR A 31 -0.59 -11.55 -1.91
N GLY A 32 0.71 -11.50 -1.62
CA GLY A 32 1.68 -12.53 -2.00
C GLY A 32 2.32 -13.18 -0.78
N ILE A 33 3.33 -14.01 -1.03
CA ILE A 33 4.02 -14.79 0.01
C ILE A 33 5.24 -14.05 0.58
N LYS A 34 5.77 -13.06 -0.14
CA LYS A 34 6.99 -12.36 0.27
C LYS A 34 6.69 -11.31 1.34
N GLN A 35 7.30 -11.44 2.52
CA GLN A 35 7.16 -10.51 3.64
C GLN A 35 8.19 -9.36 3.62
N HIS A 36 9.03 -9.28 2.60
CA HIS A 36 10.08 -8.26 2.47
C HIS A 36 10.33 -7.93 0.99
N GLY A 37 10.97 -6.77 0.75
CA GLY A 37 11.22 -6.27 -0.59
C GLY A 37 10.26 -5.14 -0.99
N ARG A 38 10.52 -4.54 -2.14
CA ARG A 38 9.76 -3.39 -2.63
C ARG A 38 8.37 -3.86 -3.08
N PHE A 39 7.32 -3.23 -2.54
CA PHE A 39 5.97 -3.53 -3.00
C PHE A 39 5.84 -3.16 -4.48
N PRO A 40 5.50 -4.12 -5.37
CA PRO A 40 5.59 -3.92 -6.82
C PRO A 40 4.38 -3.14 -7.34
N VAL A 41 4.33 -1.84 -7.05
CA VAL A 41 3.31 -0.93 -7.59
C VAL A 41 3.95 0.16 -8.40
N ARG A 42 3.42 0.38 -9.60
CA ARG A 42 3.77 1.53 -10.45
C ARG A 42 3.02 2.82 -10.03
N LEU A 43 2.13 2.73 -9.05
CA LEU A 43 1.30 3.83 -8.59
C LEU A 43 2.09 4.77 -7.66
N LYS A 44 2.49 5.93 -8.20
CA LYS A 44 3.22 7.01 -7.48
C LYS A 44 2.59 7.38 -6.13
N HIS A 45 1.27 7.31 -6.03
CA HIS A 45 0.50 7.71 -4.85
C HIS A 45 -0.17 6.53 -4.13
N PHE A 46 0.36 5.30 -4.29
CA PHE A 46 -0.23 4.10 -3.69
C PHE A 46 -0.48 4.25 -2.18
N TRP A 47 0.50 4.80 -1.44
CA TRP A 47 0.41 5.00 0.02
C TRP A 47 -0.36 6.27 0.42
N SER A 48 -0.89 7.05 -0.54
CA SER A 48 -1.63 8.27 -0.23
C SER A 48 -3.02 7.92 0.31
N ARG A 49 -3.19 8.09 1.63
CA ARG A 49 -4.48 7.93 2.30
C ARG A 49 -5.58 8.77 1.64
N LYS A 50 -5.27 10.00 1.25
CA LYS A 50 -6.22 10.91 0.60
C LYS A 50 -6.75 10.33 -0.72
N ILE A 51 -5.85 9.89 -1.60
CA ILE A 51 -6.22 9.31 -2.90
C ILE A 51 -7.01 8.02 -2.69
N PHE A 52 -6.58 7.16 -1.75
CA PHE A 52 -7.29 5.94 -1.43
C PHE A 52 -8.73 6.19 -0.97
N THR A 53 -8.93 7.15 -0.04
CA THR A 53 -10.27 7.52 0.44
C THR A 53 -11.16 8.05 -0.69
N LEU A 54 -10.61 8.90 -1.56
CA LEU A 54 -11.35 9.44 -2.70
C LEU A 54 -11.76 8.33 -3.67
N ALA A 55 -10.83 7.47 -4.07
CA ALA A 55 -11.09 6.34 -4.97
C ALA A 55 -12.15 5.40 -4.39
N LYS A 56 -12.03 5.03 -3.11
CA LYS A 56 -13.01 4.19 -2.40
C LYS A 56 -14.41 4.80 -2.41
N ASN A 57 -14.52 6.11 -2.15
CA ASN A 57 -15.81 6.80 -2.14
C ASN A 57 -16.43 6.88 -3.54
N GLN A 58 -15.62 7.11 -4.58
CA GLN A 58 -16.10 7.12 -5.96
C GLN A 58 -16.57 5.73 -6.39
N ALA A 59 -15.81 4.67 -6.08
CA ALA A 59 -16.21 3.30 -6.36
C ALA A 59 -17.55 2.95 -5.70
N ARG A 60 -17.74 3.33 -4.43
CA ARG A 60 -19.02 3.15 -3.72
C ARG A 60 -20.17 3.87 -4.44
N ARG A 61 -19.98 5.15 -4.78
CA ARG A 61 -21.00 5.95 -5.50
C ARG A 61 -21.36 5.35 -6.85
N LEU A 62 -20.38 4.84 -7.58
CA LEU A 62 -20.59 4.18 -8.87
C LEU A 62 -21.48 2.94 -8.70
N ILE A 63 -21.18 2.08 -7.72
CA ILE A 63 -22.00 0.89 -7.44
C ILE A 63 -23.45 1.26 -7.10
N THR A 64 -23.66 2.35 -6.34
CA THR A 64 -25.01 2.77 -5.96
C THR A 64 -25.79 3.41 -7.11
N LYS A 65 -25.12 4.21 -7.96
CA LYS A 65 -25.78 4.96 -9.03
C LYS A 65 -25.93 4.19 -10.33
N ASN A 66 -24.96 3.34 -10.68
CA ASN A 66 -24.93 2.61 -11.94
C ASN A 66 -24.20 1.28 -11.76
N ARG A 67 -24.94 0.30 -11.23
CA ARG A 67 -24.44 -1.04 -10.96
C ARG A 67 -23.99 -1.80 -12.22
N PRO A 68 -24.71 -1.78 -13.35
CA PRO A 68 -24.26 -2.47 -14.57
C PRO A 68 -22.90 -1.98 -15.08
N LEU A 69 -22.66 -0.66 -15.04
CA LEU A 69 -21.35 -0.10 -15.41
C LEU A 69 -20.25 -0.53 -14.43
N ALA A 70 -20.54 -0.57 -13.13
CA ALA A 70 -19.60 -1.06 -12.12
C ALA A 70 -19.21 -2.52 -12.37
N GLU A 71 -20.18 -3.37 -12.70
CA GLU A 71 -19.96 -4.79 -13.02
C GLU A 71 -19.13 -4.96 -14.31
N THR A 72 -19.39 -4.12 -15.33
CA THR A 72 -18.60 -4.11 -16.58
C THR A 72 -17.14 -3.70 -16.34
N ILE A 73 -16.88 -2.75 -15.44
CA ILE A 73 -15.52 -2.36 -15.08
C ILE A 73 -14.84 -3.47 -14.27
N ALA A 74 -15.56 -4.09 -13.33
CA ALA A 74 -15.02 -5.16 -12.50
C ALA A 74 -14.61 -6.38 -13.33
N SER A 75 -15.42 -6.78 -14.31
CA SER A 75 -15.10 -7.93 -15.17
C SER A 75 -13.83 -7.72 -16.01
N ARG A 76 -13.53 -6.48 -16.42
CA ARG A 76 -12.31 -6.12 -17.14
C ARG A 76 -11.05 -6.11 -16.26
N LEU A 77 -11.19 -6.05 -14.94
CA LEU A 77 -10.07 -6.03 -13.98
C LEU A 77 -9.65 -7.44 -13.53
N SER A 78 -10.54 -8.43 -13.68
CA SER A 78 -10.29 -9.84 -13.38
C SER A 78 -9.67 -10.63 -14.54
N ALA A 79 -9.44 -9.98 -15.69
CA ALA A 79 -8.71 -10.51 -16.85
C ALA A 79 -7.33 -9.84 -16.93
#